data_AF-A0A928SVD7-F1
#
_entry.id   AF-A0A928SVD7-F1
#
_cell.length_a   1.000
_cell.length_b   1.000
_cell.length_c   1.000
_cell.angle_alpha   90.00
_cell.angle_beta   90.00
_cell.angle_gamma   90.00
#
_symmetry.space_group_name_H-M   'P 1'
#
loop_
_entity.id
_entity.type
_entity.pdbx_description
1 polymer ?
#
loop_
_entity_poly.entity_id
_entity_poly.type
_entity_poly.pdbx_seq_one_letter_code
_entity_poly.pdbx_strand_id
1 'polypeptide(L)'
;MATRKLALELLAEHPSLSSGELARAGRVSRQAAHRQLRRLVGEGALVREGGGRGARYLPPRQRAELRFSTADADAPGVYRALSSALPALGLVRGPARELLEHALIELADNAITHAASAELRVLVELGPTRVDVEVEDAGVGVFESVRRALRLASSLEALLALAKGPVACDPARHRGESLWFVAKTARRFELEANSLSLWLDEGGQSGFGVAKARPGTRARASVGLDTKQRVRDALEAVTLDHAFARTKLALRLFSVGSRLTSRAEARRVLSGLERLSEVGMDFSGVEWVSQSFADEVFRVWASAHPETRLYPTQMNDDVAFVVRRALMPPVR
;
A
#
# COMPACT_ATOMS: atom_id res chain seq x y z
N MET A 1 -5.13 38.12 16.04
CA MET A 1 -6.17 37.28 15.42
C MET A 1 -5.87 36.98 13.94
N ALA A 2 -5.53 37.98 13.11
CA ALA A 2 -5.18 37.77 11.69
C ALA A 2 -4.08 36.72 11.45
N THR A 3 -3.00 36.73 12.24
CA THR A 3 -1.86 35.81 12.06
C THR A 3 -2.16 34.35 12.44
N ARG A 4 -3.16 34.09 13.31
CA ARG A 4 -3.63 32.73 13.62
C ARG A 4 -4.41 32.14 12.44
N LYS A 5 -5.38 32.90 11.94
CA LYS A 5 -6.17 32.52 10.78
C LYS A 5 -5.26 32.23 9.58
N LEU A 6 -4.30 33.13 9.33
CA LEU A 6 -3.32 32.97 8.27
C LEU A 6 -2.43 31.73 8.45
N ALA A 7 -1.99 31.41 9.68
CA ALA A 7 -1.22 30.20 9.93
C ALA A 7 -2.03 28.93 9.60
N LEU A 8 -3.32 28.90 9.93
CA LEU A 8 -4.21 27.79 9.60
C LEU A 8 -4.53 27.72 8.09
N GLU A 9 -4.70 28.86 7.43
CA GLU A 9 -4.88 28.94 5.96
C GLU A 9 -3.64 28.43 5.22
N LEU A 10 -2.45 28.86 5.61
CA LEU A 10 -1.19 28.37 5.04
C LEU A 10 -0.99 26.86 5.27
N LEU A 11 -1.45 26.34 6.41
CA LEU A 11 -1.40 24.91 6.71
C LEU A 11 -2.47 24.07 5.98
N ALA A 12 -3.48 24.72 5.41
CA ALA A 12 -4.42 24.05 4.50
C ALA A 12 -3.81 23.83 3.11
N GLU A 13 -2.85 24.66 2.70
CA GLU A 13 -2.15 24.57 1.41
C GLU A 13 -0.78 23.87 1.52
N HIS A 14 -0.17 23.90 2.70
CA HIS A 14 1.16 23.36 2.94
C HIS A 14 1.20 22.46 4.18
N PRO A 15 1.90 21.32 4.13
CA PRO A 15 1.93 20.33 5.22
C PRO A 15 2.58 20.83 6.51
N SER A 16 3.39 21.88 6.42
CA SER A 16 4.04 22.50 7.57
C SER A 16 4.39 23.94 7.27
N LEU A 17 4.71 24.68 8.32
CA LEU A 17 5.05 26.09 8.28
C LEU A 17 6.28 26.37 9.14
N SER A 18 7.17 27.21 8.66
CA SER A 18 8.26 27.80 9.45
C SER A 18 7.88 29.19 9.96
N SER A 19 8.55 29.66 11.01
CA SER A 19 8.39 31.05 11.47
C SER A 19 8.74 32.07 10.39
N GLY A 20 9.60 31.72 9.43
CA GLY A 20 9.97 32.59 8.30
C GLY A 20 8.90 32.67 7.21
N GLU A 21 8.17 31.58 6.94
CA GLU A 21 7.06 31.56 6.00
C GLU A 21 5.87 32.35 6.55
N LEU A 22 5.50 32.11 7.82
CA LEU A 22 4.44 32.88 8.47
C LEU A 22 4.76 34.37 8.52
N ALA A 23 6.02 34.73 8.79
CA ALA A 23 6.46 36.13 8.82
C ALA A 23 6.31 36.80 7.45
N ARG A 24 6.72 36.11 6.37
CA ARG A 24 6.58 36.62 4.99
C ARG A 24 5.12 36.78 4.59
N ALA A 25 4.32 35.73 4.77
CA ALA A 25 2.91 35.75 4.40
C ALA A 25 2.13 36.80 5.20
N GLY A 26 2.39 36.89 6.51
CA GLY A 26 1.70 37.83 7.40
C GLY A 26 2.25 39.25 7.37
N ARG A 27 3.35 39.51 6.63
CA ARG A 27 4.10 40.78 6.64
C ARG A 27 4.41 41.26 8.07
N VAL A 28 4.82 40.33 8.94
CA VAL A 28 5.20 40.59 10.34
C VAL A 28 6.66 40.23 10.59
N SER A 29 7.23 40.70 11.70
CA SER A 29 8.59 40.29 12.09
C SER A 29 8.66 38.78 12.39
N ARG A 30 9.82 38.16 12.14
CA ARG A 30 10.06 36.75 12.49
C ARG A 30 9.84 36.47 13.98
N GLN A 31 10.15 37.44 14.84
CA GLN A 31 9.94 37.33 16.29
C GLN A 31 8.43 37.29 16.64
N ALA A 32 7.62 38.12 15.97
CA ALA A 32 6.16 38.11 16.14
C ALA A 32 5.56 36.79 15.65
N ALA A 33 5.96 36.32 14.46
CA ALA A 33 5.54 35.02 13.93
C ALA A 33 5.95 33.85 14.85
N HIS A 34 7.18 33.87 15.38
CA HIS A 34 7.66 32.84 16.30
C HIS A 34 6.87 32.81 17.61
N ARG A 35 6.59 33.97 18.21
CA ARG A 35 5.72 34.06 19.41
C ARG A 35 4.34 33.47 19.14
N GLN A 36 3.74 33.80 18.00
CA GLN A 36 2.42 33.28 17.65
C GLN A 36 2.44 31.76 17.48
N LEU A 37 3.44 31.22 16.79
CA LEU A 37 3.60 29.78 16.60
C LEU A 37 3.85 29.04 17.93
N ARG A 38 4.71 29.59 18.81
CA ARG A 38 4.85 29.06 20.17
C ARG A 38 3.53 29.06 20.93
N ARG A 39 2.72 30.12 20.80
CA ARG A 39 1.42 30.20 21.45
C ARG A 39 0.48 29.10 20.95
N LEU A 40 0.41 28.90 19.63
CA LEU A 40 -0.39 27.83 19.02
C LEU A 40 0.10 26.43 19.44
N VAL A 41 1.39 26.25 19.62
CA VAL A 41 1.94 25.01 20.19
C VAL A 41 1.53 24.83 21.66
N GLY A 42 1.62 25.88 22.47
CA GLY A 42 1.16 25.86 23.86
C GLY A 42 -0.35 25.63 24.01
N GLU A 43 -1.14 26.06 23.04
CA GLU A 43 -2.59 25.81 22.94
C GLU A 43 -2.93 24.40 22.39
N GLY A 44 -1.93 23.60 21.99
CA GLY A 44 -2.14 22.31 21.33
C GLY A 44 -2.67 22.39 19.90
N ALA A 45 -2.82 23.59 19.34
CA ALA A 45 -3.30 23.80 17.97
C ALA A 45 -2.25 23.45 16.91
N LEU A 46 -0.96 23.42 17.28
CA LEU A 46 0.14 22.99 16.44
C LEU A 46 1.13 22.13 17.24
N VAL A 47 1.91 21.33 16.54
CA VAL A 47 3.08 20.64 17.07
C VAL A 47 4.33 21.22 16.40
N ARG A 48 5.42 21.29 17.15
CA ARG A 48 6.72 21.71 16.64
C ARG A 48 7.60 20.49 16.40
N GLU A 49 8.10 20.36 15.19
CA GLU A 49 9.14 19.39 14.82
C GLU A 49 10.47 20.11 14.52
N GLY A 50 11.59 19.47 14.87
CA GLY A 50 12.93 19.97 14.60
C GLY A 50 13.41 21.14 15.49
N GLY A 51 14.68 21.51 15.30
CA GLY A 51 15.40 22.52 16.10
C GLY A 51 15.89 23.73 15.30
N GLY A 52 16.05 24.88 15.95
CA GLY A 52 16.68 26.08 15.36
C GLY A 52 16.06 26.51 14.02
N ARG A 53 16.90 26.68 12.99
CA ARG A 53 16.48 27.05 11.62
C ARG A 53 15.69 25.94 10.90
N GLY A 54 15.78 24.70 11.37
CA GLY A 54 15.02 23.55 10.86
C GLY A 54 13.65 23.36 11.51
N ALA A 55 13.25 24.23 12.45
CA ALA A 55 11.95 24.10 13.11
C ALA A 55 10.80 24.24 12.10
N ARG A 56 9.85 23.31 12.18
CA ARG A 56 8.59 23.28 11.42
C ARG A 56 7.42 23.14 12.40
N TYR A 57 6.32 23.75 12.03
CA TYR A 57 5.07 23.75 12.79
C TYR A 57 3.98 23.16 11.92
N LEU A 58 3.22 22.23 12.49
CA LEU A 58 2.26 21.40 11.77
C LEU A 58 1.04 21.14 12.66
N PRO A 59 -0.15 20.85 12.09
CA PRO A 59 -1.30 20.43 12.86
C PRO A 59 -0.99 19.17 13.70
N PRO A 60 -1.57 19.02 14.90
CA PRO A 60 -1.45 17.79 15.66
C PRO A 60 -2.09 16.61 14.91
N ARG A 61 -1.57 15.41 15.14
CA ARG A 61 -2.23 14.17 14.71
C ARG A 61 -3.56 14.04 15.45
N GLN A 62 -4.62 13.74 14.72
CA GLN A 62 -5.94 13.46 15.29
C GLN A 62 -6.32 12.04 14.95
N ARG A 63 -6.94 11.32 15.90
CA ARG A 63 -7.28 9.91 15.73
C ARG A 63 -8.70 9.62 16.19
N ALA A 64 -9.36 8.69 15.51
CA ALA A 64 -10.58 8.04 15.98
C ALA A 64 -10.42 6.53 15.87
N GLU A 65 -10.87 5.82 16.90
CA GLU A 65 -10.86 4.37 16.97
C GLU A 65 -12.25 3.90 17.36
N LEU A 66 -12.85 3.04 16.55
CA LEU A 66 -14.18 2.50 16.78
C LEU A 66 -14.15 0.97 16.65
N ARG A 67 -15.10 0.32 17.31
CA ARG A 67 -15.34 -1.12 17.23
C ARG A 67 -16.73 -1.37 16.65
N PHE A 68 -16.87 -2.40 15.84
CA PHE A 68 -18.08 -2.75 15.14
C PHE A 68 -18.37 -4.24 15.29
N SER A 69 -19.63 -4.59 15.60
CA SER A 69 -20.15 -5.95 15.43
C SER A 69 -20.17 -6.25 13.93
N THR A 70 -19.50 -7.32 13.48
CA THR A 70 -19.49 -7.69 12.05
C THR A 70 -20.86 -8.15 11.56
N ALA A 71 -21.74 -8.60 12.47
CA ALA A 71 -23.11 -9.00 12.13
C ALA A 71 -23.99 -7.82 11.71
N ASP A 72 -23.70 -6.62 12.21
CA ASP A 72 -24.55 -5.42 12.04
C ASP A 72 -23.86 -4.31 11.23
N ALA A 73 -22.58 -4.51 10.86
CA ALA A 73 -21.79 -3.51 10.18
C ALA A 73 -21.88 -3.63 8.66
N ASP A 74 -21.99 -2.48 7.99
CA ASP A 74 -21.69 -2.31 6.57
C ASP A 74 -20.50 -1.37 6.41
N ALA A 75 -19.65 -1.61 5.39
CA ALA A 75 -18.45 -0.81 5.17
C ALA A 75 -18.73 0.70 4.98
N PRO A 76 -19.77 1.14 4.24
CA PRO A 76 -20.17 2.55 4.20
C PRO A 76 -20.58 3.11 5.57
N GLY A 77 -21.25 2.32 6.41
CA GLY A 77 -21.60 2.66 7.79
C GLY A 77 -20.39 2.89 8.67
N VAL A 78 -19.38 2.03 8.55
CA VAL A 78 -18.08 2.17 9.24
C VAL A 78 -17.43 3.51 8.86
N TYR A 79 -17.37 3.86 7.56
CA TYR A 79 -16.84 5.15 7.09
C TYR A 79 -17.60 6.35 7.68
N ARG A 80 -18.94 6.32 7.66
CA ARG A 80 -19.79 7.39 8.22
C ARG A 80 -19.55 7.58 9.72
N ALA A 81 -19.43 6.49 10.48
CA ALA A 81 -19.18 6.52 11.91
C ALA A 81 -17.82 7.15 12.23
N LEU A 82 -16.76 6.75 11.50
CA LEU A 82 -15.41 7.32 11.67
C LEU A 82 -15.34 8.79 11.24
N SER A 83 -16.03 9.17 10.17
CA SER A 83 -16.14 10.57 9.74
C SER A 83 -16.85 11.45 10.78
N SER A 84 -17.81 10.88 11.50
CA SER A 84 -18.52 11.56 12.59
C SER A 84 -17.65 11.67 13.85
N ALA A 85 -16.89 10.61 14.18
CA ALA A 85 -15.99 10.57 15.32
C ALA A 85 -14.73 11.44 15.12
N LEU A 86 -14.30 11.65 13.87
CA LEU A 86 -13.20 12.53 13.49
C LEU A 86 -13.64 13.56 12.43
N PRO A 87 -14.35 14.64 12.82
CA PRO A 87 -14.86 15.65 11.89
C PRO A 87 -13.79 16.30 11.02
N ALA A 88 -12.53 16.31 11.47
CA ALA A 88 -11.39 16.81 10.72
C ALA A 88 -11.14 16.04 9.41
N LEU A 89 -11.65 14.80 9.25
CA LEU A 89 -11.63 14.09 7.96
C LEU A 89 -12.40 14.85 6.88
N GLY A 90 -13.40 15.67 7.24
CA GLY A 90 -14.10 16.54 6.29
C GLY A 90 -13.23 17.66 5.70
N LEU A 91 -12.02 17.87 6.22
CA LEU A 91 -11.01 18.77 5.64
C LEU A 91 -10.17 18.08 4.56
N VAL A 92 -10.17 16.76 4.49
CA VAL A 92 -9.55 16.02 3.38
C VAL A 92 -10.42 16.21 2.14
N ARG A 93 -9.81 16.62 1.02
CA ARG A 93 -10.52 17.01 -0.21
C ARG A 93 -9.87 16.39 -1.44
N GLY A 94 -10.62 16.42 -2.54
CA GLY A 94 -10.13 16.00 -3.85
C GLY A 94 -9.72 14.52 -3.87
N PRO A 95 -8.68 14.16 -4.64
CA PRO A 95 -8.27 12.78 -4.83
C PRO A 95 -7.91 12.05 -3.53
N ALA A 96 -7.33 12.74 -2.54
CA ALA A 96 -7.02 12.16 -1.23
C ALA A 96 -8.26 11.65 -0.50
N ARG A 97 -9.40 12.36 -0.62
CA ARG A 97 -10.66 11.94 0.00
C ARG A 97 -11.22 10.69 -0.68
N GLU A 98 -11.17 10.66 -2.01
CA GLU A 98 -11.64 9.51 -2.80
C GLU A 98 -10.84 8.24 -2.46
N LEU A 99 -9.51 8.34 -2.42
CA LEU A 99 -8.64 7.22 -2.06
C LEU A 99 -8.82 6.78 -0.60
N LEU A 100 -9.00 7.71 0.33
CA LEU A 100 -9.26 7.41 1.73
C LEU A 100 -10.58 6.64 1.91
N GLU A 101 -11.66 7.15 1.32
CA GLU A 101 -12.99 6.53 1.39
C GLU A 101 -12.95 5.13 0.79
N HIS A 102 -12.35 5.00 -0.38
CA HIS A 102 -12.17 3.71 -1.04
C HIS A 102 -11.35 2.73 -0.18
N ALA A 103 -10.18 3.13 0.31
CA ALA A 103 -9.33 2.27 1.13
C ALA A 103 -10.05 1.78 2.40
N LEU A 104 -10.74 2.68 3.10
CA LEU A 104 -11.45 2.33 4.32
C LEU A 104 -12.60 1.36 4.04
N ILE A 105 -13.38 1.61 2.98
CA ILE A 105 -14.49 0.74 2.58
C ILE A 105 -13.98 -0.66 2.23
N GLU A 106 -12.99 -0.79 1.34
CA GLU A 106 -12.50 -2.10 0.90
C GLU A 106 -11.84 -2.89 2.04
N LEU A 107 -11.10 -2.22 2.93
CA LEU A 107 -10.50 -2.89 4.08
C LEU A 107 -11.56 -3.37 5.08
N ALA A 108 -12.57 -2.54 5.38
CA ALA A 108 -13.66 -2.91 6.28
C ALA A 108 -14.52 -4.02 5.68
N ASP A 109 -14.88 -3.92 4.40
CA ASP A 109 -15.69 -4.92 3.69
C ASP A 109 -15.00 -6.29 3.65
N ASN A 110 -13.69 -6.29 3.37
CA ASN A 110 -12.90 -7.53 3.39
C ASN A 110 -12.95 -8.21 4.76
N ALA A 111 -12.80 -7.44 5.84
CA ALA A 111 -12.86 -7.97 7.19
C ALA A 111 -14.27 -8.44 7.56
N ILE A 112 -15.32 -7.66 7.27
CA ILE A 112 -16.71 -8.02 7.53
C ILE A 112 -17.08 -9.32 6.81
N THR A 113 -16.68 -9.46 5.54
CA THR A 113 -17.11 -10.56 4.68
C THR A 113 -16.27 -11.83 4.88
N HIS A 114 -14.96 -11.70 5.10
CA HIS A 114 -14.04 -12.84 5.04
C HIS A 114 -13.35 -13.20 6.35
N ALA A 115 -13.31 -12.31 7.35
CA ALA A 115 -12.55 -12.61 8.57
C ALA A 115 -13.18 -13.71 9.42
N ALA A 116 -14.51 -13.89 9.33
CA ALA A 116 -15.29 -14.70 10.26
C ALA A 116 -15.01 -14.32 11.74
N SER A 117 -14.80 -13.03 11.99
CA SER A 117 -14.64 -12.46 13.33
C SER A 117 -15.96 -11.86 13.81
N ALA A 118 -16.22 -11.84 15.12
CA ALA A 118 -17.43 -11.23 15.68
C ALA A 118 -17.33 -9.69 15.77
N GLU A 119 -16.11 -9.17 15.84
CA GLU A 119 -15.86 -7.74 15.99
C GLU A 119 -14.74 -7.28 15.03
N LEU A 120 -14.89 -6.06 14.54
CA LEU A 120 -13.90 -5.31 13.79
C LEU A 120 -13.45 -4.09 14.58
N ARG A 121 -12.14 -3.88 14.72
CA ARG A 121 -11.56 -2.63 15.23
C ARG A 121 -11.06 -1.81 14.05
N VAL A 122 -11.49 -0.55 13.96
CA VAL A 122 -11.05 0.37 12.91
C VAL A 122 -10.49 1.64 13.52
N LEU A 123 -9.27 1.99 13.11
CA LEU A 123 -8.55 3.20 13.51
C LEU A 123 -8.32 4.07 12.28
N VAL A 124 -8.56 5.37 12.41
CA VAL A 124 -8.15 6.38 11.45
C VAL A 124 -7.33 7.42 12.16
N GLU A 125 -6.16 7.74 11.62
CA GLU A 125 -5.28 8.79 12.11
C GLU A 125 -5.01 9.81 10.99
N LEU A 126 -5.50 11.03 11.18
CA LEU A 126 -5.21 12.18 10.34
C LEU A 126 -3.92 12.84 10.82
N GLY A 127 -2.87 12.77 9.99
CA GLY A 127 -1.62 13.47 10.20
C GLY A 127 -1.47 14.72 9.32
N PRO A 128 -0.32 15.41 9.41
CA PRO A 128 -0.07 16.63 8.63
C PRO A 128 0.05 16.43 7.12
N THR A 129 0.49 15.25 6.68
CA THR A 129 0.80 14.97 5.26
C THR A 129 0.06 13.77 4.71
N ARG A 130 -0.65 13.02 5.56
CA ARG A 130 -1.29 11.76 5.21
C ARG A 130 -2.41 11.40 6.17
N VAL A 131 -3.27 10.50 5.73
CA VAL A 131 -4.24 9.79 6.56
C VAL A 131 -3.86 8.32 6.58
N ASP A 132 -3.76 7.76 7.78
CA ASP A 132 -3.49 6.34 8.00
C ASP A 132 -4.80 5.67 8.44
N VAL A 133 -5.21 4.61 7.74
CA VAL A 133 -6.35 3.76 8.11
C VAL A 133 -5.85 2.37 8.49
N GLU A 134 -6.46 1.80 9.53
CA GLU A 134 -6.13 0.48 10.04
C GLU A 134 -7.40 -0.27 10.40
N VAL A 135 -7.50 -1.49 9.89
CA VAL A 135 -8.62 -2.41 10.12
C VAL A 135 -8.06 -3.69 10.70
N GLU A 136 -8.59 -4.09 11.85
CA GLU A 136 -8.18 -5.27 12.59
C GLU A 136 -9.36 -6.19 12.90
N ASP A 137 -9.24 -7.45 12.52
CA ASP A 137 -10.15 -8.53 12.89
C ASP A 137 -9.45 -9.55 13.81
N ALA A 138 -10.23 -10.42 14.46
CA ALA A 138 -9.74 -11.53 15.26
C ALA A 138 -10.02 -12.90 14.62
N GLY A 139 -10.09 -12.94 13.29
CA GLY A 139 -10.37 -14.13 12.49
C GLY A 139 -9.20 -15.09 12.34
N VAL A 140 -9.26 -15.91 11.28
CA VAL A 140 -8.20 -16.89 10.95
C VAL A 140 -6.91 -16.24 10.41
N GLY A 141 -7.00 -15.00 9.91
CA GLY A 141 -5.90 -14.29 9.26
C GLY A 141 -5.87 -14.50 7.75
N VAL A 142 -5.57 -13.42 7.01
CA VAL A 142 -5.65 -13.39 5.54
C VAL A 142 -4.75 -14.42 4.86
N PHE A 143 -3.53 -14.64 5.34
CA PHE A 143 -2.60 -15.57 4.69
C PHE A 143 -3.05 -17.02 4.87
N GLU A 144 -3.59 -17.38 6.05
CA GLU A 144 -4.15 -18.71 6.26
C GLU A 144 -5.45 -18.91 5.49
N SER A 145 -6.30 -17.88 5.38
CA SER A 145 -7.51 -17.92 4.55
C SER A 145 -7.18 -18.19 3.08
N VAL A 146 -6.26 -17.41 2.51
CA VAL A 146 -5.78 -17.57 1.13
C VAL A 146 -5.10 -18.92 0.93
N ARG A 147 -4.28 -19.38 1.89
CA ARG A 147 -3.62 -20.69 1.84
C ARG A 147 -4.64 -21.81 1.69
N ARG A 148 -5.72 -21.78 2.48
CA ARG A 148 -6.78 -22.79 2.42
C ARG A 148 -7.56 -22.72 1.10
N ALA A 149 -7.95 -21.52 0.68
CA ALA A 149 -8.73 -21.32 -0.54
C ALA A 149 -7.97 -21.81 -1.79
N LEU A 150 -6.68 -21.51 -1.87
CA LEU A 150 -5.83 -21.88 -3.01
C LEU A 150 -5.07 -23.21 -2.81
N ARG A 151 -5.28 -23.92 -1.69
CA ARG A 151 -4.59 -25.17 -1.33
C ARG A 151 -3.06 -25.07 -1.41
N LEU A 152 -2.53 -23.94 -0.94
CA LEU A 152 -1.08 -23.66 -0.96
C LEU A 152 -0.37 -24.40 0.18
N ALA A 153 0.93 -24.66 -0.01
CA ALA A 153 1.71 -25.45 0.94
C ALA A 153 1.96 -24.70 2.25
N SER A 154 2.00 -23.35 2.22
CA SER A 154 2.28 -22.54 3.40
C SER A 154 1.65 -21.15 3.35
N SER A 155 1.55 -20.49 4.51
CA SER A 155 1.09 -19.09 4.60
C SER A 155 2.07 -18.12 3.91
N LEU A 156 3.36 -18.50 3.79
CA LEU A 156 4.33 -17.75 2.99
C LEU A 156 4.00 -17.79 1.50
N GLU A 157 3.58 -18.94 0.97
CA GLU A 157 3.12 -19.03 -0.43
C GLU A 157 1.86 -18.20 -0.67
N ALA A 158 0.94 -18.16 0.30
CA ALA A 158 -0.24 -17.30 0.25
C ALA A 158 0.12 -15.81 0.23
N LEU A 159 1.09 -15.41 1.06
CA LEU A 159 1.64 -14.06 1.05
C LEU A 159 2.23 -13.70 -0.33
N LEU A 160 3.04 -14.59 -0.91
CA LEU A 160 3.64 -14.37 -2.22
C LEU A 160 2.59 -14.36 -3.34
N ALA A 161 1.48 -15.10 -3.20
CA ALA A 161 0.35 -15.02 -4.12
C ALA A 161 -0.30 -13.64 -4.10
N LEU A 162 -0.55 -13.07 -2.92
CA LEU A 162 -1.09 -11.71 -2.76
C LEU A 162 -0.13 -10.63 -3.29
N ALA A 163 1.19 -10.84 -3.14
CA ALA A 163 2.19 -9.91 -3.66
C ALA A 163 2.21 -9.84 -5.21
N LYS A 164 1.75 -10.90 -5.90
CA LYS A 164 1.73 -10.96 -7.37
C LYS A 164 0.58 -10.17 -7.98
N GLY A 165 -0.61 -10.23 -7.38
CA GLY A 165 -1.83 -9.76 -8.03
C GLY A 165 -3.09 -9.97 -7.18
N PRO A 166 -4.26 -9.59 -7.73
CA PRO A 166 -5.56 -9.95 -7.18
C PRO A 166 -5.69 -11.44 -6.94
N VAL A 167 -6.29 -11.83 -5.82
CA VAL A 167 -6.50 -13.24 -5.44
C VAL A 167 -7.96 -13.44 -5.05
N ALA A 168 -8.71 -14.18 -5.86
CA ALA A 168 -10.08 -14.56 -5.57
C ALA A 168 -10.11 -15.84 -4.71
N CYS A 169 -10.53 -15.72 -3.45
CA CYS A 169 -10.76 -16.89 -2.58
C CYS A 169 -12.15 -17.51 -2.78
N ASP A 170 -13.09 -16.73 -3.32
CA ASP A 170 -14.41 -17.19 -3.76
C ASP A 170 -14.74 -16.54 -5.13
N PRO A 171 -14.24 -17.11 -6.25
CA PRO A 171 -14.39 -16.52 -7.58
C PRO A 171 -15.85 -16.34 -8.03
N ALA A 172 -16.79 -17.08 -7.43
CA ALA A 172 -18.20 -16.97 -7.75
C ALA A 172 -18.84 -15.69 -7.17
N ARG A 173 -18.25 -15.14 -6.10
CA ARG A 173 -18.78 -13.96 -5.39
C ARG A 173 -17.87 -12.75 -5.47
N HIS A 174 -16.55 -12.94 -5.56
CA HIS A 174 -15.57 -11.87 -5.52
C HIS A 174 -14.41 -12.12 -6.48
N ARG A 175 -14.01 -11.09 -7.22
CA ARG A 175 -12.84 -11.12 -8.11
C ARG A 175 -11.49 -11.03 -7.37
N GLY A 176 -11.51 -10.71 -6.08
CA GLY A 176 -10.30 -10.61 -5.26
C GLY A 176 -9.43 -9.39 -5.55
N GLU A 177 -10.01 -8.36 -6.18
CA GLU A 177 -9.32 -7.14 -6.62
C GLU A 177 -9.21 -6.09 -5.52
N SER A 178 -10.15 -6.07 -4.57
CA SER A 178 -10.29 -5.09 -3.47
C SER A 178 -8.99 -4.75 -2.73
N LEU A 179 -8.43 -5.70 -1.97
CA LEU A 179 -7.22 -5.48 -1.17
C LEU A 179 -6.03 -5.07 -2.05
N TRP A 180 -5.92 -5.66 -3.24
CA TRP A 180 -4.81 -5.40 -4.14
C TRP A 180 -4.90 -3.98 -4.72
N PHE A 181 -6.11 -3.51 -5.01
CA PHE A 181 -6.33 -2.18 -5.54
C PHE A 181 -6.06 -1.10 -4.48
N VAL A 182 -6.42 -1.34 -3.21
CA VAL A 182 -5.94 -0.52 -2.08
C VAL A 182 -4.40 -0.50 -2.04
N ALA A 183 -3.76 -1.65 -2.21
CA ALA A 183 -2.30 -1.75 -2.20
C ALA A 183 -1.61 -0.97 -3.34
N LYS A 184 -2.30 -0.68 -4.45
CA LYS A 184 -1.77 0.12 -5.57
C LYS A 184 -2.04 1.61 -5.50
N THR A 185 -3.04 2.01 -4.72
CA THR A 185 -3.43 3.41 -4.56
C THR A 185 -2.91 4.03 -3.27
N ALA A 186 -2.58 3.21 -2.28
CA ALA A 186 -1.99 3.67 -1.04
C ALA A 186 -0.52 4.08 -1.24
N ARG A 187 -0.12 5.14 -0.52
CA ARG A 187 1.28 5.51 -0.33
C ARG A 187 2.07 4.40 0.35
N ARG A 188 1.42 3.70 1.27
CA ARG A 188 1.92 2.50 1.94
C ARG A 188 0.74 1.61 2.28
N PHE A 189 0.88 0.34 1.97
CA PHE A 189 -0.06 -0.71 2.33
C PHE A 189 0.66 -1.79 3.11
N GLU A 190 0.00 -2.35 4.12
CA GLU A 190 0.58 -3.40 4.95
C GLU A 190 -0.49 -4.39 5.41
N LEU A 191 -0.15 -5.67 5.36
CA LEU A 191 -0.93 -6.77 5.91
C LEU A 191 -0.09 -7.51 6.94
N GLU A 192 -0.61 -7.67 8.14
CA GLU A 192 -0.04 -8.53 9.18
C GLU A 192 -1.06 -9.61 9.57
N ALA A 193 -0.68 -10.87 9.44
CA ALA A 193 -1.48 -12.02 9.87
C ALA A 193 -0.59 -13.24 10.02
N ASN A 194 -0.99 -14.24 10.82
CA ASN A 194 -0.30 -15.54 10.86
C ASN A 194 1.23 -15.45 11.10
N SER A 195 1.67 -14.48 11.89
CA SER A 195 3.09 -14.14 12.16
C SER A 195 3.91 -13.70 10.94
N LEU A 196 3.26 -13.31 9.85
CA LEU A 196 3.86 -12.74 8.65
C LEU A 196 3.40 -11.30 8.47
N SER A 197 4.27 -10.48 7.88
CA SER A 197 3.91 -9.15 7.36
C SER A 197 4.27 -9.05 5.89
N LEU A 198 3.42 -8.39 5.10
CA LEU A 198 3.65 -7.96 3.73
C LEU A 198 3.43 -6.46 3.67
N TRP A 199 4.36 -5.71 3.07
CA TRP A 199 4.18 -4.29 2.83
C TRP A 199 4.54 -3.91 1.39
N LEU A 200 3.80 -2.93 0.87
CA LEU A 200 3.99 -2.32 -0.43
C LEU A 200 4.01 -0.80 -0.24
N ASP A 201 5.05 -0.16 -0.73
CA ASP A 201 5.20 1.30 -0.73
C ASP A 201 4.98 1.86 -2.15
N GLU A 202 4.50 3.09 -2.20
CA GLU A 202 4.45 3.89 -3.43
C GLU A 202 5.86 4.00 -4.04
N GLY A 203 5.95 3.74 -5.35
CA GLY A 203 7.23 3.58 -6.05
C GLY A 203 7.67 2.13 -6.24
N GLY A 204 6.91 1.16 -5.70
CA GLY A 204 7.07 -0.26 -5.99
C GLY A 204 8.12 -0.97 -5.12
N GLN A 205 8.60 -0.32 -4.05
CA GLN A 205 9.32 -1.03 -3.00
C GLN A 205 8.33 -1.92 -2.25
N SER A 206 8.69 -3.17 -2.03
CA SER A 206 7.86 -4.12 -1.28
C SER A 206 8.75 -5.07 -0.51
N GLY A 207 8.22 -5.62 0.58
CA GLY A 207 8.93 -6.58 1.40
C GLY A 207 7.96 -7.42 2.22
N PHE A 208 8.50 -8.47 2.82
CA PHE A 208 7.79 -9.27 3.79
C PHE A 208 8.72 -9.67 4.93
N GLY A 209 8.15 -10.06 6.05
CA GLY A 209 8.92 -10.40 7.25
C GLY A 209 8.10 -11.15 8.29
N VAL A 210 8.72 -11.34 9.45
CA VAL A 210 8.06 -11.91 10.62
C VAL A 210 7.34 -10.79 11.36
N ALA A 211 6.03 -10.97 11.56
CA ALA A 211 5.22 -10.09 12.37
C ALA A 211 5.03 -10.67 13.78
N LYS A 212 4.71 -9.80 14.75
CA LYS A 212 4.27 -10.26 16.08
C LYS A 212 3.02 -11.13 15.92
N ALA A 213 3.03 -12.30 16.56
CA ALA A 213 1.86 -13.18 16.58
C ALA A 213 0.64 -12.44 17.12
N ARG A 214 -0.47 -12.51 16.37
CA ARG A 214 -1.75 -11.90 16.71
C ARG A 214 -2.89 -12.73 16.09
N PRO A 215 -4.09 -12.75 16.71
CA PRO A 215 -5.27 -13.30 16.06
C PRO A 215 -5.67 -12.43 14.87
N GLY A 216 -6.26 -13.05 13.84
CA GLY A 216 -6.82 -12.36 12.67
C GLY A 216 -5.82 -11.64 11.78
N THR A 217 -6.34 -10.64 11.08
CA THR A 217 -5.59 -9.77 10.16
C THR A 217 -5.57 -8.36 10.69
N ARG A 218 -4.44 -7.68 10.46
CA ARG A 218 -4.33 -6.22 10.52
C ARG A 218 -3.96 -5.71 9.16
N ALA A 219 -4.86 -4.94 8.56
CA ALA A 219 -4.64 -4.28 7.28
C ALA A 219 -4.47 -2.77 7.51
N ARG A 220 -3.43 -2.19 6.93
CA ARG A 220 -3.14 -0.76 7.02
C ARG A 220 -2.97 -0.17 5.63
N ALA A 221 -3.54 1.01 5.42
CA ALA A 221 -3.30 1.80 4.23
C ALA A 221 -3.04 3.26 4.60
N SER A 222 -2.09 3.88 3.91
CA SER A 222 -1.72 5.28 4.08
C SER A 222 -2.03 6.05 2.80
N VAL A 223 -2.73 7.16 2.90
CA VAL A 223 -3.07 8.04 1.77
C VAL A 223 -2.40 9.39 1.96
N GLY A 224 -1.59 9.82 0.99
CA GLY A 224 -0.98 11.15 1.00
C GLY A 224 -2.02 12.25 0.77
N LEU A 225 -1.97 13.33 1.55
CA LEU A 225 -2.89 14.46 1.40
C LEU A 225 -2.58 15.30 0.15
N ASP A 226 -1.37 15.17 -0.40
CA ASP A 226 -0.87 15.85 -1.60
C ASP A 226 -1.08 15.05 -2.89
N THR A 227 -1.71 13.87 -2.82
CA THR A 227 -1.89 13.00 -3.97
C THR A 227 -2.75 13.66 -5.06
N LYS A 228 -2.32 13.46 -6.31
CA LYS A 228 -3.07 13.84 -7.52
C LYS A 228 -3.73 12.63 -8.19
N GLN A 229 -3.46 11.43 -7.69
CA GLN A 229 -3.99 10.18 -8.23
C GLN A 229 -5.46 10.04 -7.86
N ARG A 230 -6.34 9.83 -8.84
CA ARG A 230 -7.73 9.44 -8.58
C ARG A 230 -7.89 7.93 -8.63
N VAL A 231 -8.95 7.44 -7.97
CA VAL A 231 -9.35 6.03 -7.99
C VAL A 231 -9.49 5.54 -9.44
N ARG A 232 -10.18 6.30 -10.28
CA ARG A 232 -10.39 5.95 -11.70
C ARG A 232 -9.07 5.75 -12.45
N ASP A 233 -8.16 6.72 -12.34
CA ASP A 233 -6.89 6.70 -13.07
C ASP A 233 -6.02 5.51 -12.63
N ALA A 234 -6.08 5.15 -11.34
CA ALA A 234 -5.41 3.97 -10.81
C ALA A 234 -6.00 2.66 -11.35
N LEU A 235 -7.33 2.60 -11.52
CA LEU A 235 -8.01 1.41 -12.04
C LEU A 235 -7.70 1.22 -13.54
N GLU A 236 -7.75 2.30 -14.33
CA GLU A 236 -7.40 2.27 -15.75
C GLU A 236 -5.95 1.82 -15.99
N ALA A 237 -5.02 2.17 -15.09
CA ALA A 237 -3.61 1.78 -15.23
C ALA A 237 -3.37 0.26 -15.15
N VAL A 238 -4.27 -0.47 -14.47
CA VAL A 238 -4.08 -1.89 -14.15
C VAL A 238 -5.12 -2.82 -14.80
N THR A 239 -6.11 -2.25 -15.47
CA THR A 239 -7.16 -2.98 -16.18
C THR A 239 -7.01 -2.86 -17.70
N LEU A 240 -7.41 -3.92 -18.40
CA LEU A 240 -7.61 -3.96 -19.85
C LEU A 240 -8.95 -4.65 -20.11
N ASP A 241 -9.81 -4.06 -20.95
CA ASP A 241 -11.16 -4.58 -21.22
C ASP A 241 -11.97 -4.91 -19.94
N HIS A 242 -11.87 -4.05 -18.92
CA HIS A 242 -12.49 -4.19 -17.60
C HIS A 242 -12.03 -5.41 -16.78
N ALA A 243 -10.95 -6.08 -17.20
CA ALA A 243 -10.30 -7.15 -16.47
C ALA A 243 -8.93 -6.71 -15.97
N PHE A 244 -8.54 -7.21 -14.80
CA PHE A 244 -7.20 -7.00 -14.30
C PHE A 244 -6.17 -7.66 -15.21
N ALA A 245 -5.24 -6.87 -15.76
CA ALA A 245 -4.42 -7.33 -16.87
C ALA A 245 -2.92 -7.03 -16.72
N ARG A 246 -2.53 -6.12 -15.83
CA ARG A 246 -1.14 -5.65 -15.69
C ARG A 246 -0.66 -5.66 -14.25
N THR A 247 0.52 -6.22 -14.01
CA THR A 247 1.18 -6.13 -12.70
C THR A 247 2.68 -5.87 -12.82
N LYS A 248 3.26 -5.37 -11.73
CA LYS A 248 4.71 -5.25 -11.55
C LYS A 248 5.11 -6.12 -10.35
N LEU A 249 6.00 -7.07 -10.59
CA LEU A 249 6.42 -8.08 -9.64
C LEU A 249 7.85 -7.83 -9.16
N ALA A 250 8.01 -7.54 -7.86
CA ALA A 250 9.33 -7.43 -7.23
C ALA A 250 9.92 -8.83 -6.99
N LEU A 251 10.89 -9.22 -7.82
CA LEU A 251 11.49 -10.56 -7.76
C LEU A 251 12.33 -10.80 -6.51
N ARG A 252 12.77 -9.73 -5.85
CA ARG A 252 13.45 -9.83 -4.55
C ARG A 252 12.60 -10.57 -3.50
N LEU A 253 11.27 -10.47 -3.57
CA LEU A 253 10.36 -11.20 -2.68
C LEU A 253 10.46 -12.72 -2.83
N PHE A 254 10.99 -13.21 -3.95
CA PHE A 254 11.13 -14.65 -4.23
C PHE A 254 12.57 -15.13 -4.13
N SER A 255 13.50 -14.22 -3.86
CA SER A 255 14.93 -14.51 -3.80
C SER A 255 15.35 -15.02 -2.42
N VAL A 256 16.33 -15.92 -2.40
CA VAL A 256 17.02 -16.35 -1.18
C VAL A 256 18.43 -15.78 -1.22
N GLY A 257 18.80 -14.96 -0.24
CA GLY A 257 20.10 -14.28 -0.22
C GLY A 257 20.35 -13.41 -1.46
N SER A 258 19.32 -12.73 -1.96
CA SER A 258 19.35 -11.90 -3.18
C SER A 258 19.63 -12.66 -4.48
N ARG A 259 19.47 -13.99 -4.49
CA ARG A 259 19.73 -14.85 -5.66
C ARG A 259 18.50 -15.64 -6.08
N LEU A 260 18.37 -15.90 -7.39
CA LEU A 260 17.36 -16.76 -7.99
C LEU A 260 18.05 -17.85 -8.81
N THR A 261 18.02 -19.07 -8.32
CA THR A 261 19.02 -20.09 -8.64
C THR A 261 18.47 -21.31 -9.37
N SER A 262 17.15 -21.49 -9.41
CA SER A 262 16.54 -22.74 -9.88
C SER A 262 15.28 -22.56 -10.72
N ARG A 263 14.94 -23.59 -11.51
CA ARG A 263 13.65 -23.69 -12.21
C ARG A 263 12.46 -23.78 -11.25
N ALA A 264 12.64 -24.40 -10.09
CA ALA A 264 11.58 -24.48 -9.08
C ALA A 264 11.22 -23.08 -8.54
N GLU A 265 12.22 -22.22 -8.31
CA GLU A 265 11.99 -20.80 -7.98
C GLU A 265 11.27 -20.06 -9.10
N ALA A 266 11.69 -20.25 -10.35
CA ALA A 266 11.01 -19.66 -11.50
C ALA A 266 9.52 -20.07 -11.54
N ARG A 267 9.21 -21.36 -11.41
CA ARG A 267 7.81 -21.82 -11.40
C ARG A 267 6.98 -21.22 -10.27
N ARG A 268 7.56 -21.02 -9.08
CA ARG A 268 6.87 -20.35 -7.95
C ARG A 268 6.56 -18.88 -8.24
N VAL A 269 7.52 -18.18 -8.86
CA VAL A 269 7.34 -16.79 -9.32
C VAL A 269 6.21 -16.73 -10.35
N LEU A 270 6.21 -17.65 -11.32
CA LEU A 270 5.35 -17.61 -12.50
C LEU A 270 3.93 -18.13 -12.25
N SER A 271 3.72 -18.95 -11.23
CA SER A 271 2.41 -19.53 -10.92
C SER A 271 1.34 -18.44 -10.73
N GLY A 272 0.24 -18.55 -11.47
CA GLY A 272 -0.88 -17.61 -11.40
C GLY A 272 -0.69 -16.34 -12.22
N LEU A 273 0.41 -16.19 -12.97
CA LEU A 273 0.62 -15.05 -13.85
C LEU A 273 -0.06 -15.22 -15.21
N GLU A 274 -0.44 -16.45 -15.59
CA GLU A 274 -1.13 -16.79 -16.84
C GLU A 274 -2.48 -16.09 -17.04
N ARG A 275 -3.05 -15.52 -15.98
CA ARG A 275 -4.28 -14.72 -16.04
C ARG A 275 -4.06 -13.26 -16.43
N LEU A 276 -2.80 -12.83 -16.61
CA LEU A 276 -2.42 -11.44 -16.85
C LEU A 276 -1.94 -11.27 -18.28
N SER A 277 -2.21 -10.11 -18.87
CA SER A 277 -1.70 -9.77 -20.20
C SER A 277 -0.24 -9.30 -20.16
N GLU A 278 0.16 -8.58 -19.11
CA GLU A 278 1.50 -8.00 -19.01
C GLU A 278 2.04 -8.06 -17.57
N VAL A 279 3.29 -8.51 -17.43
CA VAL A 279 3.98 -8.57 -16.14
C VAL A 279 5.37 -7.94 -16.25
N GLY A 280 5.54 -6.83 -15.53
CA GLY A 280 6.85 -6.21 -15.34
C GLY A 280 7.63 -6.96 -14.25
N MET A 281 8.73 -7.61 -14.62
CA MET A 281 9.58 -8.34 -13.68
C MET A 281 10.67 -7.41 -13.16
N ASP A 282 10.55 -6.95 -11.92
CA ASP A 282 11.47 -6.01 -11.28
C ASP A 282 12.59 -6.76 -10.54
N PHE A 283 13.81 -6.62 -11.05
CA PHE A 283 15.03 -7.23 -10.50
C PHE A 283 15.74 -6.35 -9.46
N SER A 284 15.14 -5.25 -9.02
CA SER A 284 15.70 -4.37 -7.98
C SER A 284 16.07 -5.17 -6.72
N GLY A 285 17.35 -5.14 -6.36
CA GLY A 285 17.88 -5.86 -5.19
C GLY A 285 18.05 -7.37 -5.38
N VAL A 286 17.95 -7.88 -6.61
CA VAL A 286 18.43 -9.21 -7.00
C VAL A 286 19.86 -9.05 -7.50
N GLU A 287 20.81 -9.73 -6.87
CA GLU A 287 22.23 -9.66 -7.23
C GLU A 287 22.57 -10.59 -8.38
N TRP A 288 21.95 -11.77 -8.42
CA TRP A 288 22.30 -12.79 -9.42
C TRP A 288 21.12 -13.70 -9.76
N VAL A 289 21.04 -14.10 -11.03
CA VAL A 289 20.11 -15.12 -11.52
C VAL A 289 20.85 -16.23 -12.24
N SER A 290 20.43 -17.48 -12.03
CA SER A 290 20.99 -18.61 -12.76
C SER A 290 20.47 -18.65 -14.20
N GLN A 291 21.25 -19.28 -15.08
CA GLN A 291 20.79 -19.60 -16.43
C GLN A 291 19.53 -20.47 -16.40
N SER A 292 19.42 -21.41 -15.45
CA SER A 292 18.24 -22.29 -15.35
C SER A 292 16.96 -21.53 -14.99
N PHE A 293 17.06 -20.53 -14.11
CA PHE A 293 15.96 -19.65 -13.75
C PHE A 293 15.53 -18.80 -14.95
N ALA A 294 16.49 -18.11 -15.59
CA ALA A 294 16.18 -17.24 -16.72
C ALA A 294 15.61 -18.02 -17.93
N ASP A 295 16.15 -19.21 -18.20
CA ASP A 295 15.67 -20.14 -19.22
C ASP A 295 14.22 -20.57 -18.98
N GLU A 296 13.88 -20.92 -17.73
CA GLU A 296 12.51 -21.28 -17.37
C GLU A 296 11.54 -20.11 -17.54
N VAL A 297 11.93 -18.91 -17.11
CA VAL A 297 11.08 -17.70 -17.17
C VAL A 297 10.89 -17.21 -18.60
N PHE A 298 11.98 -16.88 -19.28
CA PHE A 298 11.94 -16.09 -20.51
C PHE A 298 11.87 -16.94 -21.79
N ARG A 299 12.14 -18.24 -21.70
CA ARG A 299 12.03 -19.16 -22.84
C ARG A 299 10.94 -20.19 -22.64
N VAL A 300 11.03 -21.03 -21.61
CA VAL A 300 10.09 -22.17 -21.44
C VAL A 300 8.68 -21.68 -21.14
N TRP A 301 8.52 -20.90 -20.07
CA TRP A 301 7.20 -20.44 -19.64
C TRP A 301 6.61 -19.42 -20.60
N ALA A 302 7.41 -18.44 -21.04
CA ALA A 302 6.96 -17.43 -22.00
C ALA A 302 6.51 -18.03 -23.34
N SER A 303 7.15 -19.11 -23.83
CA SER A 303 6.69 -19.80 -25.04
C SER A 303 5.40 -20.60 -24.82
N ALA A 304 5.16 -21.07 -23.59
CA ALA A 304 3.95 -21.80 -23.24
C ALA A 304 2.74 -20.88 -22.97
N HIS A 305 2.97 -19.60 -22.69
CA HIS A 305 1.95 -18.59 -22.34
C HIS A 305 2.12 -17.32 -23.21
N PRO A 306 1.96 -17.42 -24.54
CA PRO A 306 2.21 -16.30 -25.46
C PRO A 306 1.28 -15.10 -25.24
N GLU A 307 0.14 -15.30 -24.57
CA GLU A 307 -0.80 -14.26 -24.16
C GLU A 307 -0.30 -13.39 -23.00
N THR A 308 0.65 -13.90 -22.20
CA THR A 308 1.23 -13.15 -21.07
C THR A 308 2.60 -12.60 -21.44
N ARG A 309 2.70 -11.28 -21.64
CA ARG A 309 3.96 -10.62 -21.93
C ARG A 309 4.77 -10.36 -20.66
N LEU A 310 5.91 -11.05 -20.53
CA LEU A 310 6.91 -10.77 -19.49
C LEU A 310 7.93 -9.75 -19.99
N TYR A 311 8.24 -8.72 -19.20
CA TYR A 311 9.32 -7.78 -19.51
C TYR A 311 10.20 -7.48 -18.28
N PRO A 312 11.53 -7.67 -18.37
CA PRO A 312 12.45 -7.43 -17.27
C PRO A 312 12.74 -5.94 -17.08
N THR A 313 12.85 -5.49 -15.83
CA THR A 313 13.17 -4.10 -15.44
C THR A 313 14.15 -4.08 -14.27
N GLN A 314 14.89 -2.97 -14.11
CA GLN A 314 15.80 -2.74 -12.97
C GLN A 314 16.86 -3.84 -12.75
N MET A 315 17.42 -4.38 -13.85
CA MET A 315 18.48 -5.37 -13.79
C MET A 315 19.84 -4.70 -13.55
N ASN A 316 20.69 -5.35 -12.75
CA ASN A 316 22.14 -5.08 -12.77
C ASN A 316 22.80 -5.76 -13.97
N ASP A 317 24.11 -5.55 -14.16
CA ASP A 317 24.85 -6.08 -15.32
C ASP A 317 24.87 -7.62 -15.37
N ASP A 318 25.06 -8.29 -14.23
CA ASP A 318 25.10 -9.76 -14.13
C ASP A 318 23.75 -10.38 -14.50
N VAL A 319 22.66 -9.83 -13.96
CA VAL A 319 21.29 -10.25 -14.25
C VAL A 319 20.97 -9.99 -15.73
N ALA A 320 21.30 -8.80 -16.23
CA ALA A 320 21.04 -8.42 -17.62
C ALA A 320 21.75 -9.36 -18.60
N PHE A 321 22.99 -9.75 -18.30
CA PHE A 321 23.75 -10.70 -19.12
C PHE A 321 23.02 -12.05 -19.26
N VAL A 322 22.59 -12.63 -18.13
CA VAL A 322 21.92 -13.94 -18.11
C VAL A 322 20.53 -13.88 -18.76
N VAL A 323 19.75 -12.83 -18.46
CA VAL A 323 18.41 -12.64 -19.03
C VAL A 323 18.48 -12.43 -20.55
N ARG A 324 19.40 -11.59 -21.05
CA ARG A 324 19.58 -11.40 -22.50
C ARG A 324 19.94 -12.70 -23.21
N ARG A 325 20.80 -13.52 -22.59
CA ARG A 325 21.15 -14.84 -23.14
C ARG A 325 19.95 -15.78 -23.22
N ALA A 326 19.06 -15.77 -22.22
CA ALA A 326 17.84 -16.59 -22.23
C ALA A 326 16.80 -16.13 -23.27
N LEU A 327 16.78 -14.84 -23.60
CA LEU A 327 15.91 -14.26 -24.63
C LEU A 327 16.40 -14.54 -26.07
N MET A 328 17.68 -14.93 -26.24
CA MET A 328 18.19 -15.30 -27.56
C MET A 328 17.62 -16.66 -27.99
N PRO A 329 17.26 -16.83 -29.27
CA PRO A 329 16.86 -18.14 -29.78
C PRO A 329 18.03 -19.14 -29.62
N PRO A 330 17.75 -20.41 -29.34
CA PRO A 330 18.80 -21.42 -29.19
C PRO A 330 19.63 -21.49 -30.48
N VAL A 331 20.96 -21.52 -30.31
CA VAL A 331 21.88 -21.80 -31.42
C VAL A 331 21.57 -23.21 -31.91
N ARG A 332 21.20 -23.32 -33.18
CA ARG A 332 20.91 -24.60 -33.85
C ARG A 332 22.17 -25.43 -34.01
#